data_AF-A0A2U9P2F4-F1
#
_entry.id   AF-A0A2U9P2F4-F1
#
_cell.length_a   1.000
_cell.length_b   1.000
_cell.length_c   1.000
_cell.angle_alpha   90.00
_cell.angle_beta   90.00
_cell.angle_gamma   90.00
#
_symmetry.space_group_name_H-M   'P 1'
#
loop_
_entity.id
_entity.type
_entity.pdbx_description
1 polymer ?
#
loop_
_entity_poly.entity_id
_entity_poly.type
_entity_poly.pdbx_seq_one_letter_code
_entity_poly.pdbx_strand_id
1 'polypeptide(L)'
;MDSGTVIKDLETNTDGDELEFQARRYTDILLQWRSWLEQLASLFVHLSQERIRSEEDLRRMRARGAASVISMVVERTGADEMWCGECARALAWFLEITGMTPDEAEELADSVVDAEFESWVAPSSDALSRAGSIIRNHKS
;
A
#
# COMPACT_ATOMS: atom_id res chain seq x y z
N MET A 1 11.07 23.65 49.07
CA MET A 1 11.36 22.80 47.90
C MET A 1 11.42 23.73 46.71
N ASP A 2 12.57 23.78 46.06
CA ASP A 2 12.92 24.73 45.01
C ASP A 2 12.36 24.26 43.66
N SER A 3 11.45 25.04 43.07
CA SER A 3 10.82 24.74 41.76
C SER A 3 11.82 24.76 40.60
N GLY A 4 13.05 25.25 40.80
CA GLY A 4 14.10 25.24 39.78
C GLY A 4 14.76 23.88 39.55
N THR A 5 14.61 22.91 40.46
CA THR A 5 15.28 21.60 40.35
C THR A 5 14.54 20.65 39.41
N VAL A 6 13.21 20.68 39.39
CA VAL A 6 12.37 19.71 38.65
C VAL A 6 12.45 19.87 37.13
N ILE A 7 12.71 21.07 36.62
CA ILE A 7 12.81 21.32 35.17
C ILE A 7 14.17 20.85 34.62
N LYS A 8 15.24 20.88 35.43
CA LYS A 8 16.57 20.39 35.04
C LYS A 8 16.66 18.86 35.01
N ASP A 9 15.84 18.18 35.81
CA ASP A 9 15.77 16.72 35.85
C ASP A 9 14.96 16.12 34.70
N LEU A 10 14.18 16.93 33.96
CA LEU A 10 13.43 16.48 32.79
C LEU A 10 14.26 16.51 31.50
N GLU A 11 15.23 17.43 31.39
CA GLU A 11 16.13 17.54 30.24
C GLU A 11 17.33 16.58 30.31
N THR A 12 17.59 15.98 31.47
CA THR A 12 18.74 15.08 31.70
C THR A 12 18.37 13.60 31.83
N ASN A 13 17.08 13.25 31.83
CA ASN A 13 16.59 11.89 32.04
C ASN A 13 16.13 11.14 30.78
N THR A 14 16.29 11.71 29.58
CA THR A 14 16.19 10.89 28.37
C THR A 14 17.53 10.17 28.20
N ASP A 15 17.56 8.93 28.70
CA ASP A 15 18.70 8.04 28.60
C ASP A 15 19.17 7.98 27.14
N GLY A 16 20.46 8.22 26.88
CA GLY A 16 21.00 8.24 25.51
C GLY A 16 20.72 6.93 24.77
N ASP A 17 20.64 5.84 25.54
CA ASP A 17 20.28 4.51 25.09
C ASP A 17 18.82 4.41 24.59
N GLU A 18 17.87 5.15 25.19
CA GLU A 18 16.48 5.21 24.72
C GLU A 18 16.38 5.97 23.39
N LEU A 19 17.11 7.07 23.23
CA LEU A 19 17.12 7.81 21.95
C LEU A 19 17.76 7.01 20.82
N GLU A 20 18.87 6.31 21.10
CA GLU A 20 19.52 5.44 20.12
C GLU A 20 18.62 4.25 19.76
N PHE A 21 17.92 3.66 20.75
CA PHE A 21 16.93 2.62 20.52
C PHE A 21 15.78 3.11 19.63
N GLN A 22 15.22 4.28 19.91
CA GLN A 22 14.15 4.86 19.08
C GLN A 22 14.63 5.19 17.68
N ALA A 23 15.83 5.79 17.53
CA ALA A 23 16.42 6.09 16.23
C ALA A 23 16.62 4.82 15.39
N ARG A 24 17.11 3.74 16.01
CA ARG A 24 17.25 2.43 15.35
C ARG A 24 15.90 1.85 14.95
N ARG A 25 14.91 1.87 15.84
CA ARG A 25 13.54 1.41 15.55
C ARG A 25 12.93 2.16 14.36
N TYR A 26 13.02 3.49 14.33
CA TYR A 26 12.49 4.26 13.20
C TYR A 26 13.26 4.01 11.91
N THR A 27 14.58 3.87 11.98
CA THR A 27 15.40 3.52 10.81
C THR A 27 14.99 2.16 10.25
N ASP A 28 14.82 1.16 11.11
CA ASP A 28 14.39 -0.18 10.70
C ASP A 28 12.98 -0.17 10.06
N ILE A 29 12.06 0.63 10.59
CA ILE A 29 10.72 0.82 10.00
C ILE A 29 10.83 1.49 8.63
N LEU A 30 11.61 2.56 8.49
CA LEU A 30 11.79 3.27 7.22
C LEU A 30 12.45 2.38 6.16
N LEU A 31 13.42 1.57 6.53
CA LEU A 31 14.06 0.62 5.62
C LEU A 31 13.09 -0.48 5.17
N GLN A 32 12.24 -0.98 6.07
CA GLN A 32 11.16 -1.92 5.71
C GLN A 32 10.17 -1.29 4.73
N TRP A 33 9.72 -0.06 5.00
CA TRP A 33 8.86 0.69 4.09
C TRP A 33 9.48 0.89 2.72
N ARG A 34 10.75 1.32 2.68
CA ARG A 34 11.49 1.49 1.44
C ARG A 34 11.58 0.18 0.66
N SER A 35 11.96 -0.91 1.31
CA SER A 35 12.08 -2.22 0.66
C SER A 35 10.75 -2.67 0.06
N TRP A 36 9.63 -2.43 0.74
CA TRP A 36 8.32 -2.75 0.19
C TRP A 36 7.96 -1.89 -1.03
N LEU A 37 8.22 -0.58 -0.98
CA LEU A 37 8.01 0.30 -2.14
C LEU A 37 8.88 -0.10 -3.34
N GLU A 38 10.11 -0.55 -3.11
CA GLU A 38 11.00 -1.05 -4.16
C GLU A 38 10.48 -2.36 -4.77
N GLN A 39 9.88 -3.25 -3.96
CA GLN A 39 9.20 -4.45 -4.46
C GLN A 39 7.97 -4.09 -5.30
N LEU A 40 7.16 -3.12 -4.84
CA LEU A 40 5.97 -2.65 -5.57
C LEU A 40 6.36 -2.03 -6.91
N ALA A 41 7.40 -1.19 -6.92
CA ALA A 41 7.95 -0.61 -8.15
C ALA A 41 8.48 -1.69 -9.10
N SER A 42 9.13 -2.73 -8.56
CA SER A 42 9.63 -3.86 -9.36
C SER A 42 8.48 -4.64 -10.02
N LEU A 43 7.37 -4.84 -9.32
CA LEU A 43 6.15 -5.42 -9.88
C LEU A 43 5.63 -4.56 -11.05
N PHE A 44 5.59 -3.24 -10.88
CA PHE A 44 5.12 -2.34 -11.95
C PHE A 44 6.03 -2.37 -13.18
N VAL A 45 7.35 -2.40 -12.98
CA VAL A 45 8.31 -2.57 -14.08
C VAL A 45 8.08 -3.89 -14.79
N HIS A 46 7.88 -4.99 -14.06
CA HIS A 46 7.61 -6.29 -14.65
C HIS A 46 6.32 -6.29 -15.50
N LEU A 47 5.24 -5.71 -14.99
CA LEU A 47 3.97 -5.60 -15.72
C LEU A 47 4.08 -4.70 -16.96
N SER A 48 4.88 -3.64 -16.91
CA SER A 48 5.09 -2.73 -18.05
C SER A 48 5.81 -3.39 -19.24
N GLN A 49 6.52 -4.50 -19.00
CA GLN A 49 7.19 -5.28 -20.04
C GLN A 49 6.23 -6.23 -20.78
N GLU A 50 5.01 -6.41 -20.29
CA GLU A 50 4.01 -7.21 -21.00
C GLU A 50 3.67 -6.57 -22.35
N ARG A 51 3.59 -7.41 -23.39
CA ARG A 51 3.28 -6.93 -24.74
C ARG A 51 1.79 -6.66 -24.88
N ILE A 52 1.41 -5.40 -24.72
CA ILE A 52 0.03 -4.92 -24.91
C ILE A 52 -0.20 -4.65 -26.40
N ARG A 53 -1.13 -5.39 -27.03
CA ARG A 53 -1.48 -5.21 -28.46
C ARG A 53 -2.89 -4.72 -28.68
N SER A 54 -3.70 -4.71 -27.62
CA SER A 54 -5.09 -4.32 -27.65
C SER A 54 -5.51 -3.77 -26.30
N GLU A 55 -6.63 -3.06 -26.28
CA GLU A 55 -7.26 -2.59 -25.05
C GLU A 55 -7.66 -3.75 -24.11
N GLU A 56 -8.06 -4.89 -24.68
CA GLU A 56 -8.35 -6.10 -23.90
C GLU A 56 -7.09 -6.67 -23.23
N ASP A 57 -5.93 -6.62 -23.89
CA ASP A 57 -4.67 -7.02 -23.26
C ASP A 57 -4.32 -6.10 -22.08
N LEU A 58 -4.53 -4.79 -22.23
CA LEU A 58 -4.33 -3.81 -21.17
C LEU A 58 -5.25 -4.09 -19.97
N ARG A 59 -6.55 -4.32 -20.21
CA ARG A 59 -7.53 -4.65 -19.16
C ARG A 59 -7.18 -5.95 -18.42
N ARG A 60 -6.72 -6.97 -19.13
CA ARG A 60 -6.26 -8.24 -18.53
C ARG A 60 -4.99 -8.06 -17.70
N MET A 61 -4.03 -7.28 -18.18
CA MET A 61 -2.82 -6.95 -17.44
C MET A 61 -3.17 -6.17 -16.16
N ARG A 62 -4.04 -5.16 -16.24
CA ARG A 62 -4.54 -4.42 -15.08
C ARG A 62 -5.20 -5.34 -14.04
N ALA A 63 -6.08 -6.24 -14.47
CA ALA A 63 -6.74 -7.18 -13.55
C ALA A 63 -5.74 -8.11 -12.84
N ARG A 64 -4.74 -8.65 -13.55
CA ARG A 64 -3.68 -9.47 -12.94
C ARG A 64 -2.79 -8.67 -12.00
N GLY A 65 -2.37 -7.48 -12.44
CA GLY A 65 -1.51 -6.60 -11.66
C GLY A 65 -2.17 -6.17 -10.35
N ALA A 66 -3.46 -5.82 -10.40
CA ALA A 66 -4.24 -5.47 -9.22
C ALA A 66 -4.28 -6.60 -8.18
N ALA A 67 -4.52 -7.85 -8.61
CA ALA A 67 -4.49 -9.00 -7.70
C ALA A 67 -3.12 -9.17 -7.02
N SER A 68 -2.03 -8.95 -7.75
CA SER A 68 -0.67 -8.96 -7.19
C SER A 68 -0.45 -7.82 -6.20
N VAL A 69 -0.91 -6.59 -6.51
CA VAL A 69 -0.81 -5.43 -5.62
C VAL A 69 -1.58 -5.68 -4.32
N ILE A 70 -2.83 -6.15 -4.40
CA ILE A 70 -3.65 -6.45 -3.23
C ILE A 70 -2.95 -7.50 -2.35
N SER A 71 -2.38 -8.54 -2.97
CA SER A 71 -1.65 -9.58 -2.24
C SER A 71 -0.44 -9.01 -1.49
N MET A 72 0.34 -8.11 -2.12
CA MET A 72 1.48 -7.44 -1.48
C MET A 72 1.07 -6.52 -0.32
N VAL A 73 -0.10 -5.88 -0.40
CA VAL A 73 -0.63 -5.05 0.69
C VAL A 73 -1.07 -5.94 1.86
N VAL A 74 -1.78 -7.03 1.59
CA VAL A 74 -2.21 -7.99 2.62
C VAL A 74 -1.02 -8.61 3.34
N GLU A 75 0.01 -9.04 2.61
CA GLU A 75 1.23 -9.61 3.20
C GLU A 75 1.93 -8.61 4.13
N ARG A 76 1.98 -7.34 3.74
CA ARG A 76 2.62 -6.28 4.54
C ARG A 76 1.83 -5.89 5.77
N THR A 77 0.51 -5.76 5.63
CA THR A 77 -0.36 -5.18 6.66
C THR A 77 -0.97 -6.24 7.57
N GLY A 78 -0.89 -7.52 7.20
CA GLY A 78 -1.60 -8.59 7.89
C GLY A 78 -3.13 -8.48 7.76
N ALA A 79 -3.63 -7.68 6.82
CA ALA A 79 -5.03 -7.28 6.70
C ALA A 79 -5.60 -6.63 7.99
N ASP A 80 -4.76 -5.92 8.74
CA ASP A 80 -5.11 -5.18 9.95
C ASP A 80 -5.83 -3.83 9.62
N GLU A 81 -6.28 -3.05 10.60
CA GLU A 81 -7.19 -1.88 10.46
C GLU A 81 -6.96 -0.99 9.23
N MET A 82 -5.70 -0.68 8.92
CA MET A 82 -5.31 0.26 7.86
C MET A 82 -5.21 -0.37 6.46
N TRP A 83 -5.43 -1.68 6.32
CA TRP A 83 -5.11 -2.39 5.09
C TRP A 83 -5.95 -1.96 3.89
N CYS A 84 -7.24 -1.68 4.08
CA CYS A 84 -8.13 -1.21 3.01
C CYS A 84 -7.64 0.13 2.43
N GLY A 85 -7.27 1.09 3.29
CA GLY A 85 -6.78 2.40 2.85
C GLY A 85 -5.38 2.35 2.22
N GLU A 86 -4.49 1.48 2.70
CA GLU A 86 -3.21 1.22 2.02
C GLU A 86 -3.44 0.50 0.68
N CYS A 87 -4.46 -0.36 0.58
CA CYS A 87 -4.81 -1.09 -0.64
C CYS A 87 -5.36 -0.17 -1.72
N ALA A 88 -6.31 0.71 -1.38
CA ALA A 88 -6.84 1.71 -2.30
C ALA A 88 -5.72 2.57 -2.87
N ARG A 89 -4.83 3.08 -2.01
CA ARG A 89 -3.69 3.91 -2.42
C ARG A 89 -2.73 3.19 -3.36
N ALA A 90 -2.35 1.95 -3.04
CA ALA A 90 -1.45 1.17 -3.88
C ALA A 90 -2.09 0.79 -5.22
N LEU A 91 -3.40 0.51 -5.24
CA LEU A 91 -4.16 0.26 -6.47
C LEU A 91 -4.26 1.52 -7.34
N ALA A 92 -4.51 2.70 -6.75
CA ALA A 92 -4.55 3.95 -7.49
C ALA A 92 -3.21 4.21 -8.20
N TRP A 93 -2.08 4.12 -7.50
CA TRP A 93 -0.74 4.26 -8.11
C TRP A 93 -0.50 3.26 -9.25
N PHE A 94 -0.96 2.02 -9.08
CA PHE A 94 -0.87 1.00 -10.12
C PHE A 94 -1.72 1.36 -11.35
N LEU A 95 -2.95 1.85 -11.14
CA LEU A 95 -3.84 2.22 -12.23
C LEU A 95 -3.30 3.44 -12.99
N GLU A 96 -2.79 4.46 -12.28
CA GLU A 96 -2.13 5.63 -12.84
C GLU A 96 -0.95 5.25 -13.75
N ILE A 97 -0.04 4.38 -13.27
CA ILE A 97 1.14 4.00 -14.08
C ILE A 97 0.75 3.19 -15.33
N THR A 98 -0.45 2.60 -15.34
CA THR A 98 -1.01 1.93 -16.52
C THR A 98 -1.82 2.86 -17.43
N GLY A 99 -1.82 4.17 -17.16
CA GLY A 99 -2.34 5.21 -18.06
C GLY A 99 -3.71 5.78 -17.71
N MET A 100 -4.26 5.50 -16.52
CA MET A 100 -5.44 6.22 -16.02
C MET A 100 -5.04 7.60 -15.48
N THR A 101 -5.97 8.55 -15.49
CA THR A 101 -5.77 9.80 -14.74
C THR A 101 -5.82 9.54 -13.23
N PRO A 102 -5.20 10.40 -12.40
CA PRO A 102 -5.24 10.23 -10.94
C PRO A 102 -6.67 10.11 -10.37
N ASP A 103 -7.58 10.98 -10.81
CA ASP A 103 -8.97 10.99 -10.33
C ASP A 103 -9.71 9.69 -10.69
N GLU A 104 -9.57 9.20 -11.92
CA GLU A 104 -10.16 7.93 -12.37
C GLU A 104 -9.57 6.72 -11.63
N ALA A 105 -8.26 6.75 -11.37
CA ALA A 105 -7.55 5.70 -10.67
C ALA A 105 -7.97 5.62 -9.19
N GLU A 106 -8.11 6.76 -8.53
CA GLU A 106 -8.60 6.87 -7.15
C GLU A 106 -10.04 6.37 -7.04
N GLU A 107 -10.95 6.87 -7.89
CA GLU A 107 -12.37 6.48 -7.87
C GLU A 107 -12.54 4.97 -8.11
N LEU A 108 -11.81 4.40 -9.07
CA LEU A 108 -11.86 2.96 -9.33
C LEU A 108 -11.26 2.15 -8.19
N ALA A 109 -10.15 2.59 -7.59
CA ALA A 109 -9.51 1.89 -6.48
C ALA A 109 -10.42 1.85 -5.25
N ASP A 110 -11.01 3.00 -4.88
CA ASP A 110 -11.96 3.10 -3.78
C ASP A 110 -13.19 2.22 -4.05
N SER A 111 -13.74 2.28 -5.26
CA SER A 111 -14.89 1.43 -5.63
C SER A 111 -14.59 -0.07 -5.53
N VAL A 112 -13.37 -0.50 -5.85
CA VAL A 112 -12.95 -1.91 -5.70
C VAL A 112 -12.88 -2.30 -4.23
N VAL A 113 -12.24 -1.46 -3.42
CA VAL A 113 -12.03 -1.73 -2.00
C VAL A 113 -13.37 -1.74 -1.25
N ASP A 114 -14.21 -0.73 -1.46
CA ASP A 114 -15.52 -0.61 -0.81
C ASP A 114 -16.49 -1.74 -1.20
N ALA A 115 -16.38 -2.26 -2.43
CA ALA A 115 -17.26 -3.31 -2.92
C ALA A 115 -16.85 -4.71 -2.42
N GLU A 116 -15.55 -4.96 -2.27
CA GLU A 116 -15.04 -6.33 -2.13
C GLU A 116 -14.34 -6.63 -0.81
N PHE A 117 -13.92 -5.60 -0.06
CA PHE A 117 -13.04 -5.76 1.09
C PHE A 117 -13.64 -5.20 2.37
N GLU A 118 -13.33 -5.88 3.48
CA GLU A 118 -13.74 -5.49 4.82
C GLU A 118 -12.49 -5.26 5.68
N SER A 119 -12.50 -4.23 6.53
CA SER A 119 -11.42 -4.00 7.48
C SER A 119 -11.23 -5.23 8.38
N TRP A 120 -9.98 -5.53 8.76
CA TRP A 120 -9.62 -6.67 9.63
C TRP A 120 -9.82 -8.07 9.02
N VAL A 121 -10.13 -8.17 7.72
CA VAL A 121 -10.40 -9.44 7.04
C VAL A 121 -9.51 -9.57 5.82
N ALA A 122 -8.63 -10.58 5.80
CA ALA A 122 -7.88 -10.90 4.59
C ALA A 122 -8.83 -11.31 3.46
N PRO A 123 -8.65 -10.79 2.23
CA PRO A 123 -9.56 -11.06 1.13
C PRO A 123 -9.48 -12.52 0.70
N SER A 124 -10.64 -13.13 0.44
CA SER A 124 -10.71 -14.46 -0.15
C SER A 124 -10.26 -14.45 -1.62
N SER A 125 -9.89 -15.61 -2.15
CA SER A 125 -9.59 -15.76 -3.58
C SER A 125 -10.75 -15.31 -4.48
N ASP A 126 -12.00 -15.46 -4.03
CA ASP A 126 -13.17 -15.01 -4.76
C ASP A 126 -13.28 -13.49 -4.76
N ALA A 127 -13.00 -12.83 -3.63
CA ALA A 127 -12.94 -11.37 -3.55
C ALA A 127 -11.86 -10.79 -4.47
N LEU A 128 -10.67 -11.41 -4.53
CA LEU A 128 -9.63 -11.03 -5.49
C LEU A 128 -10.07 -11.19 -6.95
N SER A 129 -10.82 -12.26 -7.25
CA SER A 129 -11.35 -12.49 -8.61
C SER A 129 -12.39 -11.45 -9.02
N ARG A 130 -13.25 -11.03 -8.07
CA ARG A 130 -14.25 -9.98 -8.30
C ARG A 130 -13.62 -8.61 -8.43
N ALA A 131 -12.66 -8.26 -7.58
CA ALA A 131 -11.85 -7.05 -7.70
C ALA A 131 -11.19 -6.95 -9.10
N GLY A 132 -10.55 -8.03 -9.56
CA GLY A 132 -9.99 -8.10 -10.91
C GLY A 132 -11.04 -7.97 -12.01
N SER A 133 -12.26 -8.46 -11.79
CA SER A 133 -13.37 -8.33 -12.74
C SER A 133 -13.88 -6.90 -12.85
N ILE A 134 -13.98 -6.16 -11.74
CA ILE A 134 -14.33 -4.73 -11.72
C ILE A 134 -13.31 -3.95 -12.57
N ILE A 135 -12.02 -4.15 -12.30
CA ILE A 135 -10.93 -3.47 -13.02
C ILE A 135 -10.91 -3.82 -14.51
N ARG A 136 -11.13 -5.10 -14.85
CA ARG A 136 -11.18 -5.54 -16.26
C ARG A 136 -12.34 -4.90 -17.02
N ASN A 137 -13.48 -4.73 -16.36
CA ASN A 137 -14.70 -4.23 -16.99
C ASN A 137 -14.77 -2.71 -17.03
N HIS A 138 -13.92 -2.02 -16.27
CA HIS A 138 -13.83 -0.57 -16.28
C HIS A 138 -13.33 -0.09 -17.66
N LYS A 139 -14.13 0.79 -18.28
CA LYS A 139 -13.76 1.45 -19.53
C LYS A 139 -13.09 2.76 -19.16
N SER A 140 -11.77 2.80 -19.35
CA SER A 140 -10.97 4.02 -19.39
C SER A 140 -11.16 4.73 -20.71
#